data_AF-A0A9P6D6G7-F1
#
_entry.id   AF-A0A9P6D6G7-F1
#
_cell.length_a   1.000
_cell.length_b   1.000
_cell.length_c   1.000
_cell.angle_alpha   90.00
_cell.angle_beta   90.00
_cell.angle_gamma   90.00
#
_symmetry.space_group_name_H-M   'P 1'
#
loop_
_entity.id
_entity.type
_entity.pdbx_description
1 polymer ?
#
loop_
_entity_poly.entity_id
_entity_poly.type
_entity_poly.pdbx_seq_one_letter_code
_entity_poly.pdbx_strand_id
1 'polypeptide(L)'
;MTDFASQEKTTPNNVVHLNDTNTHQGYYTALSRSAIAAGTLILQGFDTSIISDKKCSGALRQEFRDLEMLDNITVTIVGDTRRSLIHSFRKHKSDSYIPHHVH
;
A
#
# COMPACT_ATOMS: atom_id res chain seq x y z
N MET A 1 -2.32 -8.23 21.28
CA MET A 1 -1.32 -8.66 20.29
C MET A 1 -0.75 -7.41 19.66
N THR A 2 0.57 -7.29 19.50
CA THR A 2 1.18 -6.13 18.82
C THR A 2 0.88 -6.19 17.32
N ASP A 3 0.98 -5.07 16.62
CA ASP A 3 0.86 -4.99 15.17
C ASP A 3 1.82 -5.99 14.47
N PHE A 4 3.09 -6.05 14.89
CA PHE A 4 4.08 -6.99 14.37
C PHE A 4 3.65 -8.46 14.57
N ALA A 5 3.24 -8.84 15.79
CA ALA A 5 2.83 -10.21 16.09
C ALA A 5 1.46 -10.58 15.48
N SER A 6 0.69 -9.58 15.04
CA SER A 6 -0.62 -9.76 14.40
C SER A 6 -0.53 -9.97 12.90
N GLN A 7 0.61 -9.69 12.28
CA GLN A 7 0.80 -9.81 10.84
C GLN A 7 0.36 -11.19 10.33
N GLU A 8 -0.29 -11.18 9.16
CA GLU A 8 -0.87 -12.34 8.46
C GLU A 8 -2.00 -13.10 9.17
N LYS A 9 -2.46 -12.69 10.37
CA LYS A 9 -3.63 -13.27 11.02
C LYS A 9 -4.92 -12.57 10.59
N THR A 10 -5.98 -13.33 10.32
CA THR A 10 -7.34 -12.80 10.11
C THR A 10 -8.19 -13.13 11.33
N THR A 11 -8.90 -12.14 11.87
CA THR A 11 -9.82 -12.33 12.99
C THR A 11 -11.23 -11.86 12.63
N PRO A 12 -12.28 -12.60 13.04
CA PRO A 12 -13.66 -12.21 12.80
C PRO A 12 -14.06 -10.97 13.63
N ASN A 13 -13.54 -10.87 14.86
CA ASN A 13 -13.66 -9.71 15.74
C ASN A 13 -12.27 -9.15 16.02
N ASN A 14 -12.02 -7.91 15.59
CA ASN A 14 -10.74 -7.23 15.69
C ASN A 14 -10.90 -5.95 16.51
N VAL A 15 -10.49 -6.02 17.77
CA VAL A 15 -10.44 -4.86 18.65
C VAL A 15 -9.04 -4.27 18.56
N VAL A 16 -8.91 -3.04 18.08
CA VAL A 16 -7.63 -2.38 17.83
C VAL A 16 -7.51 -1.09 18.62
N HIS A 17 -6.31 -0.81 19.10
CA HIS A 17 -5.95 0.46 19.70
C HIS A 17 -4.80 1.05 18.89
N LEU A 18 -5.02 2.23 18.31
CA LEU A 18 -4.12 2.81 17.31
C LEU A 18 -3.21 3.91 17.86
N ASN A 19 -3.44 4.41 19.07
CA ASN A 19 -2.70 5.56 19.59
C ASN A 19 -1.22 5.24 19.88
N ASP A 20 -0.87 3.97 20.10
CA ASP A 20 0.52 3.56 20.31
C ASP A 20 1.27 3.31 18.98
N THR A 21 0.57 3.37 17.84
CA THR A 21 1.14 3.06 16.53
C THR A 21 1.41 4.36 15.75
N ASN A 22 2.66 4.61 15.36
CA ASN A 22 3.07 5.88 14.76
C ASN A 22 3.48 5.78 13.27
N THR A 23 3.22 4.62 12.66
CA THR A 23 3.62 4.32 11.28
C THR A 23 2.42 3.93 10.42
N HIS A 24 2.48 4.29 9.14
CA HIS A 24 1.48 3.89 8.15
C HIS A 24 1.33 2.36 8.09
N GLN A 25 2.45 1.63 8.15
CA GLN A 25 2.45 0.16 8.10
C GLN A 25 1.79 -0.46 9.31
N GLY A 26 2.00 0.08 10.52
CA GLY A 26 1.37 -0.44 11.73
C GLY A 26 -0.15 -0.25 11.70
N TYR A 27 -0.62 0.93 11.28
CA TYR A 27 -2.06 1.19 11.08
C TYR A 27 -2.67 0.22 10.08
N TYR A 28 -2.03 0.06 8.92
CA TYR A 28 -2.46 -0.88 7.90
C TYR A 28 -2.49 -2.31 8.43
N THR A 29 -1.45 -2.74 9.15
CA THR A 29 -1.37 -4.11 9.69
C THR A 29 -2.47 -4.36 10.71
N ALA A 30 -2.68 -3.46 11.68
CA ALA A 30 -3.71 -3.60 12.70
C ALA A 30 -5.12 -3.64 12.11
N LEU A 31 -5.43 -2.77 11.15
CA LEU A 31 -6.76 -2.69 10.52
C LEU A 31 -7.02 -3.87 9.57
N SER A 32 -6.01 -4.32 8.83
CA SER A 32 -6.14 -5.43 7.86
C SER A 32 -6.31 -6.82 8.49
N ARG A 33 -6.33 -6.93 9.83
CA ARG A 33 -6.64 -8.20 10.49
C ARG A 33 -8.13 -8.50 10.46
N SER A 34 -8.97 -7.48 10.31
CA SER A 34 -10.42 -7.64 10.23
C SER A 34 -10.83 -8.23 8.88
N ALA A 35 -11.70 -9.25 8.91
CA ALA A 35 -12.32 -9.76 7.68
C ALA A 35 -13.38 -8.80 7.12
N ILE A 36 -14.07 -8.05 7.99
CA ILE A 36 -15.15 -7.11 7.63
C ILE A 36 -15.13 -5.88 8.54
N ALA A 37 -15.65 -4.75 8.04
CA ALA A 37 -15.72 -3.51 8.81
C ALA A 37 -16.55 -3.66 10.11
N ALA A 38 -17.69 -4.35 10.06
CA ALA A 38 -18.55 -4.58 11.22
C ALA A 38 -17.87 -5.39 12.35
N GLY A 39 -16.84 -6.17 12.01
CA GLY A 39 -16.03 -6.91 12.98
C GLY A 39 -14.89 -6.08 13.57
N THR A 40 -14.73 -4.81 13.17
CA THR A 40 -13.64 -3.94 13.63
C THR A 40 -14.14 -2.97 14.69
N LEU A 41 -13.50 -2.98 15.86
CA LEU A 41 -13.72 -1.99 16.90
C LEU A 41 -12.43 -1.22 17.14
N ILE A 42 -12.45 0.08 16.86
CA ILE A 42 -11.32 0.98 17.15
C ILE A 42 -11.55 1.58 18.54
N LEU A 43 -10.63 1.28 19.46
CA LEU A 43 -10.61 1.86 20.80
C LEU A 43 -10.01 3.26 20.72
N GLN A 44 -10.77 4.25 21.20
CA GLN A 44 -10.40 5.68 21.21
C GLN A 44 -10.29 6.31 19.80
N GLY A 45 -10.03 7.62 19.77
CA GLY A 45 -9.66 8.31 18.52
C GLY A 45 -8.29 7.84 18.02
N PHE A 46 -7.99 8.13 16.75
CA PHE A 46 -6.71 7.85 16.11
C PHE A 46 -6.31 9.03 15.19
N ASP A 47 -5.03 9.13 14.85
CA ASP A 47 -4.53 10.18 13.97
C ASP A 47 -4.70 9.79 12.49
N THR A 48 -5.71 10.37 11.84
CA THR A 48 -6.00 10.13 10.42
C THR A 48 -4.87 10.54 9.49
N SER A 49 -4.00 11.48 9.90
CA SER A 49 -2.90 11.97 9.07
C SER A 49 -1.80 10.92 8.83
N ILE A 50 -1.75 9.89 9.69
CA ILE A 50 -0.87 8.72 9.53
C ILE A 50 -1.30 7.90 8.29
N ILE A 51 -2.59 7.91 7.95
CA ILE A 51 -3.13 7.23 6.78
C ILE A 51 -3.05 8.16 5.56
N SER A 52 -3.52 9.40 5.69
CA SER A 52 -3.86 10.21 4.51
C SER A 52 -2.68 10.92 3.85
N ASP A 53 -1.70 11.48 4.57
CA ASP A 53 -0.85 12.49 3.90
C ASP A 53 0.64 12.57 4.30
N LYS A 54 1.14 11.84 5.32
CA LYS A 54 2.50 12.15 5.84
C LYS A 54 3.38 10.98 6.27
N LYS A 55 2.92 9.73 6.22
CA LYS A 55 3.68 8.59 6.79
C LYS A 55 3.95 7.43 5.83
N CYS A 56 3.33 7.39 4.65
CA CYS A 56 3.73 6.42 3.62
C CYS A 56 5.03 6.90 2.95
N SER A 57 6.09 6.08 3.03
CA SER A 57 7.41 6.48 2.54
C SER A 57 7.37 6.72 1.02
N GLY A 58 8.20 7.67 0.54
CA GLY A 58 8.30 7.94 -0.90
C GLY A 58 8.72 6.70 -1.70
N ALA A 59 9.62 5.89 -1.14
CA ALA A 59 10.05 4.63 -1.74
C ALA A 59 8.89 3.64 -1.88
N LEU A 60 8.07 3.45 -0.83
CA LEU A 60 6.93 2.52 -0.89
C LEU A 60 5.88 2.98 -1.90
N ARG A 61 5.60 4.29 -1.96
CA ARG A 61 4.72 4.85 -2.99
C ARG A 61 5.27 4.61 -4.39
N GLN A 62 6.58 4.78 -4.60
CA GLN A 62 7.21 4.51 -5.89
C GLN A 62 7.08 3.03 -6.28
N GLU A 63 7.28 2.10 -5.33
CA GLU A 63 7.10 0.68 -5.58
C GLU A 63 5.67 0.35 -6.01
N PHE A 64 4.65 0.89 -5.34
CA PHE A 64 3.26 0.71 -5.77
C PHE A 64 3.02 1.28 -7.18
N ARG A 65 3.49 2.49 -7.48
CA ARG A 65 3.38 3.05 -8.83
C ARG A 65 4.06 2.18 -9.88
N ASP A 66 5.21 1.61 -9.56
CA ASP A 66 5.96 0.76 -10.47
C ASP A 66 5.24 -0.57 -10.71
N LEU A 67 4.58 -1.16 -9.69
CA LEU A 67 3.74 -2.34 -9.86
C LEU A 67 2.55 -2.08 -10.78
N GLU A 68 1.87 -0.94 -10.61
CA GLU A 68 0.78 -0.52 -11.47
C GLU A 68 1.23 -0.26 -12.91
N MET A 69 2.44 0.26 -13.09
CA MET A 69 3.05 0.41 -14.41
C MET A 69 3.31 -0.94 -15.08
N LEU A 70 3.71 -1.95 -14.30
CA LEU A 70 3.89 -3.31 -14.82
C LEU A 70 2.58 -3.95 -15.24
N ASP A 71 1.49 -3.74 -14.49
CA ASP A 71 0.17 -4.31 -14.81
C ASP A 71 -0.37 -3.78 -16.16
N ASN A 72 -0.05 -2.54 -16.51
CA ASN A 72 -0.45 -1.92 -17.77
C ASN A 72 0.40 -2.36 -18.99
N ILE A 73 1.47 -3.12 -18.79
CA ILE A 73 2.31 -3.63 -19.88
C ILE A 73 1.60 -4.82 -20.54
N THR A 74 0.88 -4.52 -21.61
CA THR A 74 0.15 -5.53 -22.42
C THR A 74 0.86 -5.86 -23.73
N VAL A 75 1.96 -5.16 -24.04
CA VAL A 75 2.72 -5.29 -25.28
C VAL A 75 4.09 -5.91 -25.02
N THR A 76 4.67 -6.55 -26.03
CA THR A 76 6.01 -7.13 -25.93
C THR A 76 7.06 -6.03 -25.86
N ILE A 77 7.59 -5.81 -24.66
CA ILE A 77 8.67 -4.86 -24.36
C ILE A 77 9.84 -5.62 -23.74
N VAL A 78 11.06 -5.24 -24.09
CA VAL A 78 12.28 -5.88 -23.62
C VAL A 78 12.87 -5.12 -22.42
N GLY A 79 13.30 -5.88 -21.42
CA GLY A 79 14.07 -5.39 -20.28
C GLY A 79 14.45 -6.52 -19.33
N ASP A 80 15.71 -6.54 -18.90
CA ASP A 80 16.26 -7.61 -18.02
C ASP A 80 15.92 -7.39 -16.53
N THR A 81 15.47 -6.17 -16.19
CA THR A 81 15.07 -5.76 -14.84
C THR A 81 13.76 -5.01 -14.87
N ARG A 82 13.03 -4.99 -13.74
CA ARG A 82 11.82 -4.15 -13.55
C ARG A 82 12.05 -2.71 -13.98
N ARG A 83 13.17 -2.12 -13.56
CA ARG A 83 13.55 -0.75 -13.92
C ARG A 83 13.69 -0.57 -15.44
N SER A 84 14.42 -1.46 -16.10
CA SER A 84 14.60 -1.38 -17.56
C SER A 84 13.28 -1.59 -18.31
N LEU A 85 12.42 -2.48 -17.83
CA LEU A 85 11.15 -2.80 -18.46
C LEU A 85 10.17 -1.62 -18.36
N ILE A 86 10.04 -1.01 -17.17
CA ILE A 86 9.25 0.22 -16.96
C ILE A 86 9.79 1.38 -17.80
N HIS A 87 11.11 1.54 -17.88
CA HIS A 87 11.73 2.57 -18.71
C HIS A 87 11.40 2.36 -20.20
N SER A 88 11.56 1.15 -20.72
CA SER A 88 11.23 0.82 -22.10
C SER A 88 9.74 1.03 -22.40
N PHE A 89 8.85 0.70 -21.45
CA PHE A 89 7.42 0.95 -21.55
C PHE A 89 7.07 2.43 -21.60
N ARG A 90 7.67 3.26 -20.74
CA ARG A 90 7.47 4.72 -20.76
C ARG A 90 7.94 5.31 -22.08
N LYS A 91 9.09 4.88 -22.60
CA LYS A 91 9.56 5.31 -23.93
C LYS A 91 8.57 4.94 -25.05
N HIS A 92 7.90 3.79 -24.94
CA HIS A 92 6.89 3.36 -25.91
C HIS A 92 5.55 4.13 -25.79
N LYS A 93 5.10 4.45 -24.57
CA LYS A 93 3.83 5.15 -24.32
C LYS A 93 3.99 6.67 -24.30
N SER A 94 4.73 7.16 -23.31
CA SER A 94 5.12 8.55 -23.06
C SER A 94 5.97 8.58 -21.79
N ASP A 95 7.01 9.41 -21.74
CA ASP A 95 7.81 9.60 -20.53
C ASP A 95 6.95 10.13 -19.35
N SER A 96 5.86 10.83 -19.63
CA SER A 96 4.90 11.33 -18.64
C SER A 96 3.74 10.37 -18.34
N TYR A 97 3.76 9.14 -18.87
CA TYR A 97 2.68 8.18 -18.66
C TYR A 97 2.55 7.81 -17.17
N ILE A 98 1.31 7.87 -16.67
CA ILE A 98 0.90 7.48 -15.32
C ILE A 98 -0.36 6.60 -15.46
N PRO A 99 -0.44 5.44 -14.78
CA PRO A 99 -1.64 4.61 -14.77
C PRO A 99 -2.85 5.34 -14.20
N HIS A 100 -4.05 5.07 -14.72
CA HIS A 100 -5.27 5.79 -14.34
C HIS A 100 -5.67 5.63 -12.86
N HIS A 101 -5.32 4.52 -12.23
CA HIS A 101 -5.67 4.20 -10.84
C HIS A 101 -4.59 4.64 -9.82
N VAL A 102 -3.49 5.23 -10.28
CA VAL A 102 -2.42 5.70 -9.39
C VAL A 102 -2.81 7.07 -8.80
N HIS A 103 -2.96 7.10 -7.47
CA HIS A 103 -3.24 8.31 -6.68
C HIS A 103 -1.97 9.00 -6.14
#